data_AF-A0A496AF14-F1
#
_entry.id   AF-A0A496AF14-F1
#
_cell.length_a   1.000
_cell.length_b   1.000
_cell.length_c   1.000
_cell.angle_alpha   90.00
_cell.angle_beta   90.00
_cell.angle_gamma   90.00
#
_symmetry.space_group_name_H-M   'P 1'
#
loop_
_entity.id
_entity.type
_entity.pdbx_description
1 polymer ?
#
loop_
_entity_poly.entity_id
_entity_poly.type
_entity_poly.pdbx_seq_one_letter_code
_entity_poly.pdbx_strand_id
1 'polypeptide(L)'
;MWHITKREIYDNLNSLRFALTTVLLLALMVTNAVKHLREHPKRVQRYQDAVTASLNHLTDRADDSLYTLAQYGPGNFYKKPSPLHFCANGGESLLPDAVEVDEPPVFMTDAEGNRLLEGIWSLSYPDANLNNKNVGPQVSQVDWAFIIGYILSLIALWFTFDAFSGEREQGTLRLMLANSIPRHTVLIGKFLGALLSISIPFALAVLVNLLLISTANTVHLTTEAWGRLGIIFCLALLYTSLFVA
;
A
#
# COMPACT_ATOMS: atom_id res chain seq x y z
N MET A 1 -26.92 26.42 -0.31
CA MET A 1 -25.73 25.54 -0.49
C MET A 1 -26.05 24.24 -1.21
N TRP A 2 -26.89 23.35 -0.65
CA TRP A 2 -27.16 22.01 -1.22
C TRP A 2 -27.58 21.98 -2.70
N HIS A 3 -28.42 22.91 -3.16
CA HIS A 3 -28.82 22.97 -4.58
C HIS A 3 -27.66 23.29 -5.53
N ILE A 4 -26.70 24.11 -5.10
CA ILE A 4 -25.50 24.43 -5.89
C ILE A 4 -24.61 23.19 -5.98
N THR A 5 -24.38 22.53 -4.83
CA THR A 5 -23.60 21.29 -4.77
C THR A 5 -24.22 20.18 -5.61
N LYS A 6 -25.54 19.99 -5.55
CA LYS A 6 -26.22 18.97 -6.37
C LYS A 6 -26.06 19.26 -7.86
N ARG A 7 -26.25 20.51 -8.29
CA ARG A 7 -26.05 20.90 -9.69
C ARG A 7 -24.61 20.59 -10.15
N GLU A 8 -23.63 21.02 -9.36
CA GLU A 8 -22.21 20.80 -9.65
C GLU A 8 -21.86 19.32 -9.78
N ILE A 9 -22.42 18.48 -8.89
CA ILE A 9 -22.26 17.02 -8.97
C ILE A 9 -22.85 16.47 -10.26
N TYR A 10 -24.07 16.89 -10.65
CA TYR A 10 -24.68 16.41 -11.90
C TYR A 10 -23.89 16.83 -13.14
N ASP A 11 -23.43 18.08 -13.19
CA ASP A 11 -22.64 18.61 -14.30
C ASP A 11 -21.27 17.90 -14.39
N ASN A 12 -20.66 17.57 -13.23
CA ASN A 12 -19.43 16.80 -13.19
C ASN A 12 -19.61 15.32 -13.54
N LEU A 13 -20.65 14.66 -13.02
CA LEU A 13 -20.93 13.24 -13.27
C LEU A 13 -21.19 12.97 -14.76
N ASN A 14 -21.84 13.90 -15.45
CA ASN A 14 -22.13 13.77 -16.88
C ASN A 14 -20.98 14.25 -17.77
N SER A 15 -19.86 14.67 -17.18
CA SER A 15 -18.71 15.14 -17.92
C SER A 15 -17.80 13.99 -18.34
N LEU A 16 -17.23 14.09 -19.54
CA LEU A 16 -16.28 13.12 -20.08
C LEU A 16 -15.06 12.93 -19.15
N ARG A 17 -14.67 13.97 -18.40
CA ARG A 17 -13.58 13.89 -17.41
C ARG A 17 -13.90 12.91 -16.28
N PHE A 18 -15.15 12.85 -15.82
CA PHE A 18 -15.56 11.93 -14.76
C PHE A 18 -15.51 10.48 -15.26
N ALA A 19 -15.97 10.25 -16.49
CA ALA A 19 -15.85 8.93 -17.10
C ALA A 19 -14.37 8.52 -17.23
N LEU A 20 -13.50 9.41 -17.71
CA LEU A 20 -12.06 9.15 -17.82
C LEU A 20 -11.40 8.88 -16.47
N THR A 21 -11.67 9.68 -15.44
CA THR A 21 -11.10 9.44 -14.09
C THR A 21 -11.60 8.15 -13.49
N THR A 22 -12.89 7.82 -13.68
CA THR A 22 -13.45 6.54 -13.22
C THR A 22 -12.76 5.37 -13.89
N VAL A 23 -12.63 5.39 -15.22
CA VAL A 23 -11.96 4.33 -15.99
C VAL A 23 -10.49 4.21 -15.61
N LEU A 24 -9.79 5.34 -15.47
CA LEU A 24 -8.37 5.36 -15.08
C LEU A 24 -8.17 4.77 -13.68
N LEU A 25 -8.92 5.24 -12.68
CA LEU A 25 -8.82 4.75 -11.31
C LEU A 25 -9.19 3.27 -11.21
N LEU A 26 -10.24 2.84 -11.93
CA LEU A 26 -10.60 1.42 -12.02
C LEU A 26 -9.49 0.59 -12.64
N ALA A 27 -8.93 1.00 -13.77
CA ALA A 27 -7.88 0.25 -14.45
C ALA A 27 -6.64 0.07 -13.55
N LEU A 28 -6.25 1.13 -12.83
CA LEU A 28 -5.13 1.09 -11.89
C LEU A 28 -5.41 0.19 -10.69
N MET A 29 -6.61 0.31 -10.09
CA MET A 29 -7.02 -0.51 -8.96
C MET A 29 -7.17 -1.98 -9.34
N VAL A 30 -7.69 -2.30 -10.52
CA VAL A 30 -7.76 -3.68 -11.03
C VAL A 30 -6.35 -4.22 -11.28
N THR A 31 -5.45 -3.42 -11.85
CA THR A 31 -4.05 -3.83 -12.07
C THR A 31 -3.35 -4.17 -10.75
N ASN A 32 -3.54 -3.33 -9.72
CA ASN A 32 -3.07 -3.61 -8.37
C ASN A 32 -3.63 -4.93 -7.80
N ALA A 33 -4.96 -5.13 -7.89
CA ALA A 33 -5.61 -6.35 -7.40
C ALA A 33 -5.11 -7.61 -8.11
N VAL A 34 -5.01 -7.59 -9.44
CA VAL A 34 -4.53 -8.73 -10.25
C VAL A 34 -3.08 -9.08 -9.91
N LYS A 35 -2.22 -8.06 -9.75
CA LYS A 35 -0.83 -8.28 -9.35
C LYS A 35 -0.76 -8.93 -7.97
N HIS A 36 -1.48 -8.37 -6.99
CA HIS A 36 -1.53 -8.91 -5.64
C HIS A 36 -2.02 -10.36 -5.62
N LEU A 37 -3.08 -10.68 -6.36
CA LEU A 37 -3.65 -12.02 -6.42
C LEU A 37 -2.67 -13.06 -7.00
N ARG A 38 -1.78 -12.65 -7.91
CA ARG A 38 -0.74 -13.55 -8.47
C ARG A 38 0.46 -13.72 -7.55
N GLU A 39 0.85 -12.68 -6.84
CA GLU A 39 2.08 -12.65 -6.04
C GLU A 39 1.87 -13.13 -4.59
N HIS A 40 0.73 -12.79 -3.97
CA HIS A 40 0.41 -13.13 -2.59
C HIS A 40 0.50 -14.63 -2.27
N PRO A 41 -0.13 -15.56 -3.03
CA PRO A 41 -0.06 -16.98 -2.69
C PRO A 41 1.37 -17.51 -2.77
N LYS A 42 2.17 -17.03 -3.74
CA LYS A 42 3.58 -17.41 -3.87
C LYS A 42 4.41 -16.94 -2.67
N ARG A 43 4.13 -15.74 -2.15
CA ARG A 43 4.80 -15.20 -0.95
C ARG A 43 4.43 -15.99 0.30
N VAL A 44 3.14 -16.32 0.47
CA VAL A 44 2.67 -17.12 1.61
C VAL A 44 3.27 -18.52 1.59
N GLN A 45 3.30 -19.17 0.42
CA GLN A 45 3.93 -20.50 0.27
C GLN A 45 5.42 -20.46 0.61
N ARG A 46 6.19 -19.53 0.05
CA ARG A 46 7.61 -19.38 0.38
C ARG A 46 7.86 -19.19 1.86
N TYR A 47 7.02 -18.38 2.53
CA TYR A 47 7.11 -18.18 3.97
C TYR A 47 6.82 -19.48 4.73
N GLN A 48 5.77 -20.21 4.35
CA GLN A 48 5.42 -21.50 4.97
C GLN A 48 6.55 -22.53 4.79
N ASP A 49 7.05 -22.70 3.57
CA ASP A 49 8.13 -23.64 3.26
C ASP A 49 9.40 -23.30 4.06
N ALA A 50 9.76 -22.02 4.15
CA ALA A 50 10.93 -21.57 4.88
C ALA A 50 10.79 -21.76 6.40
N VAL A 51 9.61 -21.47 6.97
CA VAL A 51 9.33 -21.72 8.39
C VAL A 51 9.34 -23.21 8.68
N THR A 52 8.75 -24.04 7.84
CA THR A 52 8.76 -25.50 7.99
C THR A 52 10.18 -26.06 7.90
N ALA A 53 11.00 -25.60 6.96
CA ALA A 53 12.41 -25.97 6.88
C ALA A 53 13.17 -25.59 8.15
N SER A 54 12.97 -24.36 8.66
CA SER A 54 13.58 -23.90 9.91
C SER A 54 13.18 -24.75 11.12
N LEU A 55 11.88 -25.09 11.24
CA LEU A 55 11.38 -25.97 12.29
C LEU A 55 11.97 -27.39 12.19
N ASN A 56 12.12 -27.93 10.98
CA ASN A 56 12.75 -29.24 10.79
C ASN A 56 14.23 -29.22 11.23
N HIS A 57 14.97 -28.17 10.88
CA HIS A 57 16.36 -27.99 11.35
C HIS A 57 16.44 -27.85 12.88
N LEU A 58 15.45 -27.20 13.50
CA LEU A 58 15.38 -27.10 14.96
C LEU A 58 15.13 -28.46 15.62
N THR A 59 14.21 -29.26 15.07
CA THR A 59 13.93 -30.60 15.57
C THR A 59 15.15 -31.51 15.45
N ASP A 60 15.83 -31.49 14.30
CA ASP A 60 17.05 -32.28 14.06
C ASP A 60 18.16 -31.94 15.07
N ARG A 61 18.38 -30.64 15.35
CA ARG A 61 19.34 -30.19 16.37
C ARG A 61 18.93 -30.58 17.78
N ALA A 62 17.64 -30.52 18.09
CA ALA A 62 17.12 -30.88 19.41
C ALA A 62 17.25 -32.39 19.68
N ASP A 63 17.09 -33.22 18.63
CA ASP A 63 17.24 -34.68 18.70
C ASP A 63 18.71 -35.10 18.88
N ASP A 64 19.65 -34.33 18.33
CA ASP A 64 21.08 -34.56 18.50
C ASP A 64 21.54 -34.23 19.94
N SER A 65 21.39 -32.98 20.39
CA SER A 65 21.58 -32.64 21.80
C SER A 65 21.05 -31.25 22.17
N LEU A 66 20.71 -31.05 23.45
CA LEU A 66 20.39 -29.71 23.97
C LEU A 66 21.59 -28.74 23.90
N TYR A 67 22.82 -29.27 23.90
CA TYR A 67 24.03 -28.47 23.78
C TYR A 67 24.19 -27.89 22.38
N THR A 68 24.01 -28.71 21.33
CA THR A 68 24.05 -28.26 19.93
C THR A 68 22.91 -27.28 19.63
N LEU A 69 21.72 -27.48 20.23
CA LEU A 69 20.65 -26.49 20.16
C LEU A 69 21.02 -25.15 20.80
N ALA A 70 21.64 -25.15 21.98
CA ALA A 70 22.07 -23.92 22.65
C ALA A 70 23.17 -23.19 21.89
N GLN A 71 24.02 -23.94 21.18
CA GLN A 71 25.18 -23.43 20.45
C GLN A 71 24.82 -22.82 19.09
N TYR A 72 23.93 -23.46 18.33
CA TYR A 72 23.50 -23.00 17.00
C TYR A 72 22.17 -22.23 17.02
N GLY A 73 21.50 -22.20 18.15
CA GLY A 73 20.33 -21.37 18.40
C GLY A 73 19.07 -21.78 17.64
N PRO A 74 18.04 -20.90 17.70
CA PRO A 74 16.71 -21.18 17.18
C PRO A 74 16.59 -21.12 15.64
N GLY A 75 17.69 -20.94 14.90
CA GLY A 75 17.67 -20.83 13.45
C GLY A 75 17.07 -19.51 12.94
N ASN A 76 16.84 -19.44 11.62
CA ASN A 76 16.49 -18.18 10.96
C ASN A 76 15.07 -17.71 11.29
N PHE A 77 14.92 -16.41 11.53
CA PHE A 77 13.65 -15.77 11.81
C PHE A 77 13.06 -15.17 10.54
N TYR A 78 11.98 -15.76 10.05
CA TYR A 78 11.29 -15.28 8.84
C TYR A 78 10.21 -14.25 9.17
N LYS A 79 10.19 -13.15 8.43
CA LYS A 79 9.17 -12.12 8.56
C LYS A 79 7.85 -12.61 7.95
N LYS A 80 6.77 -12.51 8.73
CA LYS A 80 5.42 -12.87 8.26
C LYS A 80 4.97 -11.89 7.17
N PRO A 81 4.46 -12.38 6.02
CA PRO A 81 3.96 -11.51 4.96
C PRO A 81 2.70 -10.74 5.43
N SER A 82 2.67 -9.43 5.14
CA SER A 82 1.53 -8.59 5.48
C SER A 82 0.33 -8.84 4.55
N PRO A 83 -0.89 -9.08 5.09
CA PRO A 83 -2.09 -9.24 4.27
C PRO A 83 -2.53 -7.92 3.59
N LEU A 84 -2.07 -6.77 4.09
CA LEU A 84 -2.42 -5.43 3.57
C LEU A 84 -1.33 -4.84 2.65
N HIS A 85 -0.40 -5.67 2.19
CA HIS A 85 0.68 -5.23 1.28
C HIS A 85 0.16 -4.56 0.00
N PHE A 86 -1.06 -4.86 -0.45
CA PHE A 86 -1.64 -4.23 -1.65
C PHE A 86 -1.99 -2.74 -1.45
N CYS A 87 -2.29 -2.32 -0.21
CA CYS A 87 -2.59 -0.92 0.11
C CYS A 87 -1.31 -0.08 0.16
N ALA A 88 -0.30 -0.59 0.86
CA ALA A 88 0.98 0.06 0.99
C ALA A 88 2.06 -1.01 1.17
N ASN A 89 3.00 -1.08 0.23
CA ASN A 89 4.21 -1.88 0.39
C ASN A 89 5.06 -1.34 1.57
N GLY A 90 5.06 -0.02 1.83
CA GLY A 90 5.69 0.53 3.03
C GLY A 90 7.20 0.31 3.11
N GLY A 91 7.87 0.11 1.98
CA GLY A 91 9.29 -0.23 1.93
C GLY A 91 9.59 -1.66 2.38
N GLU A 92 8.61 -2.57 2.34
CA GLU A 92 8.80 -3.97 2.69
C GLU A 92 9.86 -4.65 1.82
N SER A 93 10.04 -4.20 0.57
CA SER A 93 11.15 -4.62 -0.30
C SER A 93 12.55 -4.18 0.17
N LEU A 94 12.63 -3.17 1.03
CA LEU A 94 13.88 -2.68 1.62
C LEU A 94 14.20 -3.40 2.95
N LEU A 95 13.21 -4.05 3.54
CA LEU A 95 13.38 -4.80 4.77
C LEU A 95 13.80 -6.23 4.43
N PRO A 96 14.75 -6.80 5.16
CA PRO A 96 15.13 -8.20 4.96
C PRO A 96 13.95 -9.13 5.25
N ASP A 97 13.78 -10.13 4.38
CA ASP A 97 12.72 -11.14 4.49
C ASP A 97 12.97 -12.11 5.67
N ALA A 98 14.23 -12.25 6.08
CA ALA A 98 14.64 -13.06 7.21
C ALA A 98 15.79 -12.40 7.97
N VAL A 99 15.85 -12.64 9.28
CA VAL A 99 17.04 -12.41 10.10
C VAL A 99 17.73 -13.75 10.25
N GLU A 100 18.95 -13.83 9.74
CA GLU A 100 19.72 -15.06 9.73
C GLU A 100 20.45 -15.21 11.07
N VAL A 101 20.53 -16.44 11.56
CA VAL A 101 21.36 -16.76 12.71
C VAL A 101 22.72 -17.19 12.18
N ASP A 102 23.74 -16.41 12.51
CA ASP A 102 25.12 -16.73 12.13
C ASP A 102 25.56 -18.01 12.83
N GLU A 103 26.35 -18.81 12.12
CA GLU A 103 27.01 -19.97 12.69
C GLU A 103 27.89 -19.56 13.87
N PRO A 104 27.99 -20.41 14.92
CA PRO A 104 28.78 -20.11 16.10
C PRO A 104 30.23 -19.80 15.69
N PRO A 105 30.81 -18.68 16.15
CA PRO A 105 32.16 -18.30 15.77
C PRO A 105 33.14 -19.33 16.32
N VAL A 106 34.02 -19.84 15.46
CA VAL A 106 35.08 -20.77 15.86
C VAL A 106 36.27 -19.97 16.37
N PHE A 107 36.54 -20.08 17.67
CA PHE A 107 37.62 -19.35 18.32
C PHE A 107 38.95 -20.11 18.29
N MET A 108 38.93 -21.44 18.23
CA MET A 108 40.13 -22.26 18.17
C MET A 108 39.89 -23.57 17.41
N THR A 109 40.83 -23.93 16.54
CA THR A 109 40.91 -25.22 15.84
C THR A 109 42.23 -25.90 16.13
N ASP A 110 42.27 -27.24 16.08
CA ASP A 110 43.52 -28.00 16.16
C ASP A 110 44.25 -28.06 14.80
N ALA A 111 45.41 -28.73 14.77
CA ALA A 111 46.21 -28.90 13.55
C ALA A 111 45.54 -29.80 12.48
N GLU A 112 44.50 -30.53 12.87
CA GLU A 112 43.72 -31.44 12.03
C GLU A 112 42.41 -30.81 11.53
N GLY A 113 42.08 -29.59 12.02
CA GLY A 113 40.89 -28.82 11.66
C GLY A 113 39.68 -29.06 12.55
N ASN A 114 39.79 -29.83 13.64
CA ASN A 114 38.71 -30.04 14.59
C ASN A 114 38.51 -28.79 15.43
N ARG A 115 37.25 -28.44 15.66
CA ARG A 115 36.84 -27.22 16.36
C ARG A 115 36.91 -27.45 17.87
N LEU A 116 37.85 -26.78 18.54
CA LEU A 116 38.15 -26.97 19.96
C LEU A 116 37.38 -25.99 20.86
N LEU A 117 37.15 -24.78 20.37
CA LEU A 117 36.40 -23.75 21.09
C LEU A 117 35.47 -23.04 20.10
N GLU A 118 34.19 -23.21 20.32
CA GLU A 118 33.12 -22.56 19.55
C GLU A 118 32.35 -21.62 20.46
N GLY A 119 31.92 -20.49 19.91
CA GLY A 119 31.04 -19.55 20.58
C GLY A 119 29.58 -19.98 20.55
N ILE A 120 28.74 -19.02 20.88
CA ILE A 120 27.29 -19.13 20.76
C ILE A 120 26.89 -18.37 19.50
N TRP A 121 25.85 -18.84 18.83
CA TRP A 121 25.16 -18.16 17.74
C TRP A 121 24.89 -16.67 18.05
N SER A 122 24.90 -15.86 16.99
CA SER A 122 24.50 -14.45 17.04
C SER A 122 23.51 -14.14 15.93
N LEU A 123 22.67 -13.12 16.14
CA LEU A 123 21.79 -12.65 15.06
C LEU A 123 22.62 -11.83 14.07
N SER A 124 22.57 -12.24 12.81
CA SER A 124 23.09 -11.47 11.69
C SER A 124 21.96 -10.61 11.14
N TYR A 125 22.11 -9.30 11.28
CA TYR A 125 21.23 -8.36 10.61
C TYR A 125 21.88 -8.02 9.28
N PRO A 126 21.34 -8.52 8.14
CA PRO A 126 21.85 -8.09 6.85
C PRO A 126 21.74 -6.57 6.80
N ASP A 127 22.85 -5.92 6.44
CA ASP A 127 22.86 -4.47 6.26
C ASP A 127 21.67 -4.09 5.36
N ALA A 128 20.99 -2.99 5.69
CA ALA A 128 20.01 -2.34 4.81
C ALA A 128 20.72 -1.70 3.61
N ASN A 129 21.63 -2.45 2.99
CA ASN A 129 22.47 -2.03 1.91
C ASN A 129 21.61 -2.02 0.67
N LEU A 130 21.15 -0.81 0.32
CA LEU A 130 20.46 -0.50 -0.93
C LEU A 130 21.20 -1.06 -2.15
N ASN A 131 22.48 -1.46 -2.03
CA ASN A 131 23.34 -1.86 -3.11
C ASN A 131 23.24 -3.35 -3.53
N ASN A 132 22.64 -4.25 -2.74
CA ASN A 132 22.84 -5.71 -2.92
C ASN A 132 21.61 -6.58 -3.22
N LYS A 133 20.63 -6.09 -3.99
CA LYS A 133 19.79 -6.94 -4.88
C LYS A 133 18.82 -6.05 -5.67
N ASN A 134 19.08 -5.91 -6.97
CA ASN A 134 18.17 -5.34 -7.96
C ASN A 134 17.62 -3.93 -7.64
N VAL A 135 18.51 -2.94 -7.58
CA VAL A 135 18.17 -1.51 -7.72
C VAL A 135 17.92 -1.12 -9.18
N GLY A 136 17.40 -2.05 -9.99
CA GLY A 136 16.77 -1.65 -11.23
C GLY A 136 15.60 -0.70 -10.90
N PRO A 137 15.09 0.09 -11.84
CA PRO A 137 13.80 0.73 -11.67
C PRO A 137 12.77 -0.40 -11.59
N GLN A 138 12.59 -0.96 -10.39
CA GLN A 138 11.56 -1.93 -10.11
C GLN A 138 10.30 -1.11 -10.11
N VAL A 139 9.76 -0.96 -11.32
CA VAL A 139 8.58 -0.20 -11.73
C VAL A 139 7.72 0.01 -10.51
N SER A 140 7.70 1.26 -10.04
CA SER A 140 6.98 1.72 -8.85
C SER A 140 5.76 0.83 -8.65
N GLN A 141 5.79 -0.03 -7.63
CA GLN A 141 4.71 -0.99 -7.46
C GLN A 141 3.42 -0.17 -7.37
N VAL A 142 2.48 -0.45 -8.28
CA VAL A 142 1.21 0.28 -8.36
C VAL A 142 0.39 -0.14 -7.14
N ASP A 143 0.64 0.55 -6.03
CA ASP A 143 -0.03 0.37 -4.74
C ASP A 143 -1.02 1.50 -4.50
N TRP A 144 -1.92 1.34 -3.53
CA TRP A 144 -2.89 2.41 -3.23
C TRP A 144 -2.19 3.70 -2.82
N ALA A 145 -1.09 3.63 -2.06
CA ALA A 145 -0.31 4.81 -1.70
C ALA A 145 0.20 5.58 -2.93
N PHE A 146 0.64 4.89 -3.98
CA PHE A 146 1.05 5.53 -5.24
C PHE A 146 -0.15 6.15 -5.98
N ILE A 147 -1.27 5.42 -6.07
CA ILE A 147 -2.49 5.90 -6.73
C ILE A 147 -3.03 7.15 -6.01
N ILE A 148 -3.10 7.10 -4.68
CA ILE A 148 -3.59 8.22 -3.85
C ILE A 148 -2.61 9.40 -3.90
N GLY A 149 -1.31 9.15 -3.74
CA GLY A 149 -0.31 10.22 -3.67
C GLY A 149 -0.09 10.95 -4.99
N TYR A 150 0.02 10.22 -6.10
CA TYR A 150 0.38 10.81 -7.40
C TYR A 150 -0.82 11.03 -8.32
N ILE A 151 -1.68 10.04 -8.45
CA ILE A 151 -2.73 10.06 -9.48
C ILE A 151 -3.93 10.85 -8.97
N LEU A 152 -4.31 10.64 -7.72
CA LEU A 152 -5.45 11.33 -7.11
C LEU A 152 -5.15 12.82 -6.87
N SER A 153 -3.92 13.19 -6.51
CA SER A 153 -3.49 14.60 -6.44
C SER A 153 -3.54 15.29 -7.80
N LEU A 154 -3.09 14.62 -8.87
CA LEU A 154 -3.18 15.14 -10.23
C LEU A 154 -4.63 15.33 -10.68
N ILE A 155 -5.49 14.34 -10.42
CA ILE A 155 -6.93 14.43 -10.70
C ILE A 155 -7.57 15.58 -9.93
N ALA A 156 -7.24 15.74 -8.65
CA ALA A 156 -7.75 16.83 -7.82
C ALA A 156 -7.37 18.20 -8.39
N LEU A 157 -6.10 18.39 -8.75
CA LEU A 157 -5.65 19.64 -9.36
C LEU A 157 -6.37 19.91 -10.68
N TRP A 158 -6.54 18.90 -11.53
CA TRP A 158 -7.22 19.05 -12.82
C TRP A 158 -8.70 19.44 -12.66
N PHE A 159 -9.42 18.79 -11.73
CA PHE A 159 -10.82 19.12 -11.44
C PHE A 159 -10.97 20.52 -10.84
N THR A 160 -10.08 20.92 -9.93
CA THR A 160 -10.10 22.26 -9.34
C THR A 160 -9.82 23.32 -10.39
N PHE A 161 -8.83 23.10 -11.26
CA PHE A 161 -8.51 24.02 -12.34
C PHE A 161 -9.72 24.26 -13.26
N ASP A 162 -10.38 23.21 -13.70
CA ASP A 162 -11.55 23.34 -14.57
C ASP A 162 -12.73 24.03 -13.86
N ALA A 163 -12.95 23.75 -12.58
CA ALA A 163 -14.03 24.36 -11.81
C ALA A 163 -13.86 25.88 -11.70
N PHE A 164 -12.62 26.37 -11.57
CA PHE A 164 -12.35 27.82 -11.49
C PHE A 164 -12.18 28.48 -12.86
N SER A 165 -11.36 27.91 -13.75
CA SER A 165 -11.05 28.49 -15.06
C SER A 165 -12.20 28.34 -16.05
N GLY A 166 -12.85 27.17 -16.09
CA GLY A 166 -13.95 26.90 -17.03
C GLY A 166 -15.17 27.79 -16.78
N GLU A 167 -15.56 27.99 -15.53
CA GLU A 167 -16.67 28.91 -15.20
C GLU A 167 -16.31 30.39 -15.34
N ARG A 168 -15.01 30.72 -15.22
CA ARG A 168 -14.54 32.09 -15.47
C ARG A 168 -14.63 32.42 -16.97
N GLU A 169 -14.27 31.49 -17.84
CA GLU A 169 -14.38 31.65 -19.30
C GLU A 169 -15.83 31.68 -19.79
N GLN A 170 -16.71 30.85 -19.20
CA GLN A 170 -18.13 30.82 -19.54
C GLN A 170 -18.92 32.01 -18.95
N GLY A 171 -18.29 32.84 -18.12
CA GLY A 171 -18.91 34.02 -17.51
C GLY A 171 -19.96 33.71 -16.43
N THR A 172 -20.22 32.44 -16.14
CA THR A 172 -21.14 31.96 -15.09
C THR A 172 -20.68 32.40 -13.71
N LEU A 173 -19.36 32.44 -13.46
CA LEU A 173 -18.80 32.93 -12.20
C LEU A 173 -19.09 34.43 -12.01
N ARG A 174 -19.00 35.22 -13.10
CA ARG A 174 -19.28 36.65 -13.09
C ARG A 174 -20.77 36.92 -12.87
N LEU A 175 -21.63 36.09 -13.47
CA LEU A 175 -23.09 36.18 -13.32
C LEU A 175 -23.55 35.80 -11.91
N MET A 176 -22.97 34.76 -11.30
CA MET A 176 -23.26 34.37 -9.92
C MET A 176 -22.83 35.43 -8.90
N LEU A 177 -21.66 36.06 -9.11
CA LEU A 177 -21.15 37.13 -8.24
C LEU A 177 -21.88 38.47 -8.43
N ALA A 178 -22.54 38.67 -9.57
CA ALA A 178 -23.41 39.82 -9.81
C ALA A 178 -24.77 39.69 -9.10
N ASN A 179 -25.13 38.48 -8.66
CA ASN A 179 -26.36 38.21 -7.93
C ASN A 179 -26.10 38.22 -6.40
N SER A 180 -27.15 38.41 -5.60
CA SER A 180 -27.05 38.55 -4.13
C SER A 180 -26.82 37.21 -3.40
N ILE A 181 -25.85 36.42 -3.87
CA ILE A 181 -25.46 35.15 -3.27
C ILE A 181 -24.17 35.38 -2.46
N PRO A 182 -24.13 35.01 -1.17
CA PRO A 182 -22.93 35.17 -0.38
C PRO A 182 -21.76 34.34 -0.93
N ARG A 183 -20.60 34.98 -1.10
CA ARG A 183 -19.39 34.37 -1.71
C ARG A 183 -18.94 33.08 -1.04
N HIS A 184 -19.07 32.98 0.29
CA HIS A 184 -18.70 31.79 1.05
C HIS A 184 -19.55 30.55 0.68
N THR A 185 -20.84 30.75 0.38
CA THR A 185 -21.77 29.67 0.01
C THR A 185 -21.44 29.09 -1.37
N VAL A 186 -20.99 29.95 -2.30
CA VAL A 186 -20.53 29.51 -3.62
C VAL A 186 -19.22 28.74 -3.50
N LEU A 187 -18.26 29.25 -2.72
CA LEU A 187 -16.95 28.62 -2.56
C LEU A 187 -17.04 27.23 -1.91
N ILE A 188 -17.80 27.11 -0.80
CA ILE A 188 -18.04 25.83 -0.12
C ILE A 188 -18.82 24.87 -1.04
N GLY A 189 -19.81 25.38 -1.79
CA GLY A 189 -20.59 24.58 -2.73
C GLY A 189 -19.73 23.94 -3.83
N LYS A 190 -18.80 24.71 -4.40
CA LYS A 190 -17.86 24.24 -5.44
C LYS A 190 -16.82 23.28 -4.87
N PHE A 191 -16.28 23.59 -3.69
CA PHE A 191 -15.36 22.70 -2.98
C PHE A 191 -16.00 21.33 -2.73
N LEU A 192 -17.19 21.29 -2.12
CA LEU A 192 -17.90 20.03 -1.91
C LEU A 192 -18.25 19.34 -3.21
N GLY A 193 -18.67 20.08 -4.25
CA GLY A 193 -19.01 19.51 -5.56
C GLY A 193 -17.81 18.80 -6.20
N ALA A 194 -16.65 19.43 -6.21
CA ALA A 194 -15.40 18.85 -6.71
C ALA A 194 -14.95 17.65 -5.86
N LEU A 195 -14.95 17.80 -4.53
CA LEU A 195 -14.54 16.71 -3.61
C LEU A 195 -15.44 15.47 -3.76
N LEU A 196 -16.76 15.64 -3.80
CA LEU A 196 -17.70 14.54 -4.01
C LEU A 196 -17.53 13.91 -5.40
N SER A 197 -17.28 14.71 -6.44
CA SER A 197 -17.09 14.22 -7.80
C SER A 197 -15.84 13.35 -7.95
N ILE A 198 -14.79 13.60 -7.17
CA ILE A 198 -13.57 12.76 -7.14
C ILE A 198 -13.73 11.58 -6.19
N SER A 199 -14.41 11.78 -5.06
CA SER A 199 -14.63 10.76 -4.04
C SER A 199 -15.46 9.58 -4.54
N ILE A 200 -16.52 9.83 -5.33
CA ILE A 200 -17.38 8.78 -5.90
C ILE A 200 -16.58 7.74 -6.74
N PRO A 201 -15.80 8.14 -7.75
CA PRO A 201 -15.07 7.19 -8.59
C PRO A 201 -13.93 6.52 -7.83
N PHE A 202 -13.30 7.22 -6.89
CA PHE A 202 -12.30 6.64 -6.00
C PHE A 202 -12.92 5.55 -5.10
N ALA A 203 -14.05 5.83 -4.46
CA ALA A 203 -14.77 4.85 -3.63
C ALA A 203 -15.21 3.64 -4.45
N LEU A 204 -15.72 3.85 -5.66
CA LEU A 204 -16.10 2.77 -6.57
C LEU A 204 -14.88 1.90 -6.95
N ALA A 205 -13.75 2.52 -7.28
CA ALA A 205 -12.52 1.79 -7.61
C ALA A 205 -11.98 0.96 -6.42
N VAL A 206 -12.04 1.52 -5.21
CA VAL A 206 -11.69 0.82 -3.96
C VAL A 206 -12.61 -0.38 -3.72
N LEU A 207 -13.93 -0.20 -3.86
CA LEU A 207 -14.90 -1.27 -3.69
C LEU A 207 -14.68 -2.42 -4.68
N VAL A 208 -14.39 -2.10 -5.95
CA VAL A 208 -14.08 -3.11 -6.98
C VAL A 208 -12.78 -3.85 -6.65
N ASN A 209 -11.72 -3.15 -6.25
CA ASN A 209 -10.47 -3.78 -5.81
C ASN A 209 -10.70 -4.76 -4.65
N LEU A 210 -11.46 -4.32 -3.64
CA LEU A 210 -11.76 -5.14 -2.47
C LEU A 210 -12.61 -6.36 -2.80
N LEU A 211 -13.59 -6.21 -3.71
CA LEU A 211 -14.43 -7.30 -4.19
C LEU A 211 -13.60 -8.36 -4.94
N LEU A 212 -12.65 -7.93 -5.77
CA LEU A 212 -11.72 -8.84 -6.45
C LEU A 212 -10.85 -9.61 -5.44
N ILE A 213 -10.31 -8.94 -4.43
CA ILE A 213 -9.48 -9.57 -3.38
C ILE A 213 -10.31 -10.53 -2.54
N SER A 214 -11.55 -10.17 -2.16
CA SER A 214 -12.44 -11.02 -1.38
C SER A 214 -12.85 -12.29 -2.14
N THR A 215 -13.04 -12.20 -3.46
CA THR A 215 -13.44 -13.34 -4.29
C THR A 215 -12.36 -14.42 -4.35
N ALA A 216 -11.09 -14.02 -4.24
CA ALA A 216 -9.97 -14.94 -4.28
C ALA A 216 -9.82 -15.83 -3.05
N ASN A 217 -10.49 -15.53 -1.92
CA ASN A 217 -10.37 -16.26 -0.65
C ASN A 217 -8.93 -16.44 -0.10
N THR A 218 -7.94 -15.77 -0.69
CA THR A 218 -6.51 -15.88 -0.35
C THR A 218 -6.09 -14.96 0.80
N VAL A 219 -6.94 -14.01 1.20
CA VAL A 219 -6.65 -13.01 2.24
C VAL A 219 -7.75 -13.05 3.28
N HIS A 220 -7.43 -13.51 4.49
CA HIS A 220 -8.31 -13.38 5.64
C HIS A 220 -8.27 -11.94 6.16
N LEU A 221 -9.23 -11.13 5.72
CA LEU A 221 -9.42 -9.77 6.25
C LEU A 221 -10.01 -9.86 7.65
N THR A 222 -9.15 -9.77 8.67
CA THR A 222 -9.55 -9.66 10.07
C THR A 222 -10.29 -8.34 10.32
N THR A 223 -11.06 -8.26 11.41
CA THR A 223 -11.76 -7.03 11.83
C THR A 223 -10.83 -5.82 11.96
N GLU A 224 -9.58 -6.06 12.38
CA GLU A 224 -8.55 -5.02 12.44
C GLU A 224 -8.14 -4.52 11.05
N ALA A 225 -8.07 -5.40 10.05
CA ALA A 225 -7.73 -5.02 8.68
C ALA A 225 -8.78 -4.08 8.07
N TRP A 226 -10.07 -4.32 8.36
CA TRP A 226 -11.16 -3.42 7.96
C TRP A 226 -11.06 -2.03 8.59
N GLY A 227 -10.68 -1.96 9.87
CA GLY A 227 -10.43 -0.68 10.54
C GLY A 227 -9.30 0.11 9.88
N ARG A 228 -8.18 -0.56 9.56
CA ARG A 228 -7.05 0.05 8.86
C ARG A 228 -7.43 0.55 7.45
N LEU A 229 -8.21 -0.24 6.70
CA LEU A 229 -8.73 0.18 5.38
C LEU A 229 -9.59 1.44 5.47
N GLY A 230 -10.48 1.52 6.47
CA GLY A 230 -11.30 2.71 6.70
C GLY A 230 -10.47 3.96 6.99
N ILE A 231 -9.40 3.82 7.78
CA ILE A 231 -8.46 4.91 8.08
C ILE A 231 -7.73 5.36 6.81
N ILE A 232 -7.24 4.42 5.99
CA ILE A 232 -6.56 4.73 4.72
C ILE A 232 -7.51 5.49 3.78
N PHE A 233 -8.77 5.05 3.67
CA PHE A 233 -9.78 5.73 2.86
C PHE A 233 -10.06 7.16 3.38
N CYS A 234 -10.20 7.33 4.70
CA CYS A 234 -10.39 8.64 5.31
C CYS A 234 -9.20 9.58 5.06
N LEU A 235 -7.97 9.07 5.22
CA LEU A 235 -6.75 9.82 4.92
C LEU A 235 -6.67 10.20 3.44
N ALA A 236 -7.08 9.32 2.52
CA ALA A 236 -7.14 9.63 1.10
C ALA A 236 -8.11 10.79 0.82
N LEU A 237 -9.29 10.78 1.44
CA LEU A 237 -10.26 11.87 1.31
C LEU A 237 -9.72 13.19 1.88
N LEU A 238 -9.10 13.15 3.07
CA LEU A 238 -8.46 14.32 3.66
C LEU A 238 -7.33 14.86 2.77
N TYR A 239 -6.51 13.98 2.22
CA TYR A 239 -5.46 14.35 1.30
C TYR A 239 -6.03 15.03 0.05
N THR A 240 -7.06 14.46 -0.59
CA THR A 240 -7.71 15.12 -1.73
C THR A 240 -8.32 16.47 -1.37
N SER A 241 -8.88 16.60 -0.17
CA SER A 241 -9.47 17.84 0.30
C SER A 241 -8.43 18.96 0.36
N LEU A 242 -7.18 18.65 0.71
CA LEU A 242 -6.08 19.63 0.74
C LEU A 242 -5.65 20.10 -0.65
N PHE A 243 -5.79 19.26 -1.69
CA PHE A 243 -5.48 19.66 -3.07
C PHE A 243 -6.64 20.40 -3.76
N VAL A 244 -7.87 20.20 -3.27
CA VAL A 244 -9.07 20.89 -3.78
C VAL A 244 -9.26 22.26 -3.11
N ALA A 245 -8.78 22.43 -1.88
CA ALA A 245 -8.82 23.69 -1.13
C ALA A 245 -7.79 24.71 -1.65
#